data_AF-A0A168ACQ7-F1
#
_entry.id   AF-A0A168ACQ7-F1
#
_cell.length_a   1.000
_cell.length_b   1.000
_cell.length_c   1.000
_cell.angle_alpha   90.00
_cell.angle_beta   90.00
_cell.angle_gamma   90.00
#
_symmetry.space_group_name_H-M   'P 1'
#
loop_
_entity.id
_entity.type
_entity.pdbx_description
1 polymer ?
#
loop_
_entity_poly.entity_id
_entity_poly.type
_entity_poly.pdbx_seq_one_letter_code
_entity_poly.pdbx_strand_id
1 'polypeptide(L)'
;MQFQFGFKFYLYLIPFSQGIRYTFLGVFKSLKTEKKSNYWLRFFIFLCSLFIALWMLGFADWYDNQPYRDVLFYTPFQYFLFIGPVLYYYTKSLLNADFRFSKKKISAFYPRNDDKAFL
;
A
#
# COMPACT_ATOMS: atom_id res chain seq x y z
N MET A 1 18.66 16.03 17.68
CA MET A 1 18.17 15.87 16.29
C MET A 1 17.67 17.23 15.82
N GLN A 2 18.28 17.76 14.76
CA GLN A 2 17.76 18.95 14.07
C GLN A 2 17.18 18.45 12.75
N PHE A 3 15.85 18.48 12.62
CA PHE A 3 15.21 18.21 11.34
C PHE A 3 15.43 19.44 10.44
N GLN A 4 16.09 19.27 9.30
CA GLN A 4 16.20 20.33 8.32
C GLN A 4 15.06 20.21 7.31
N PHE A 5 14.08 21.10 7.44
CA PHE A 5 12.95 21.14 6.51
C PHE A 5 13.32 22.01 5.30
N GLY A 6 13.91 21.40 4.28
CA GLY A 6 14.23 22.06 3.02
C GLY A 6 13.04 22.16 2.06
N PHE A 7 13.21 22.90 0.96
CA PHE A 7 12.19 23.04 -0.10
C PHE A 7 11.64 21.69 -0.60
N LYS A 8 12.51 20.68 -0.75
CA LYS A 8 12.13 19.34 -1.20
C LYS A 8 11.13 18.68 -0.25
N PHE A 9 11.30 18.83 1.07
CA PHE A 9 10.35 18.29 2.05
C PHE A 9 8.94 18.85 1.83
N TYR A 10 8.82 20.17 1.69
CA TYR A 10 7.53 20.84 1.46
C TYR A 10 6.89 20.43 0.13
N LEU A 11 7.70 20.21 -0.90
CA LEU A 11 7.21 19.71 -2.20
C LEU A 11 6.50 18.35 -2.05
N TYR A 12 7.01 17.45 -1.21
CA TYR A 12 6.39 16.15 -0.93
C TYR A 12 5.27 16.21 0.12
N LEU A 13 5.28 17.20 1.01
CA LEU A 13 4.26 17.39 2.05
C LEU A 13 2.88 17.63 1.44
N ILE A 14 2.81 18.38 0.33
CA ILE A 14 1.56 18.68 -0.37
C ILE A 14 0.86 17.38 -0.85
N PRO A 15 1.45 16.57 -1.74
CA PRO A 15 0.81 15.34 -2.22
C PRO A 15 0.60 14.32 -1.11
N PHE A 16 1.51 14.24 -0.12
CA PHE A 16 1.34 13.38 1.05
C PHE A 16 0.08 13.73 1.85
N SER A 17 -0.08 15.00 2.22
CA SER A 17 -1.24 15.45 3.01
C SER A 17 -2.56 15.28 2.25
N GLN A 18 -2.55 15.47 0.93
CA GLN A 18 -3.72 15.22 0.08
C GLN A 18 -4.06 13.72 0.05
N GLY A 19 -3.06 12.86 -0.20
CA GLY A 19 -3.25 11.41 -0.24
C GLY A 19 -3.79 10.82 1.07
N ILE A 20 -3.27 11.28 2.21
CA ILE A 20 -3.78 10.91 3.55
C ILE A 20 -5.24 11.35 3.70
N ARG A 21 -5.57 12.61 3.38
CA ARG A 21 -6.94 13.14 3.48
C ARG A 21 -7.92 12.35 2.62
N TYR A 22 -7.59 12.08 1.36
CA TYR A 22 -8.44 11.31 0.47
C TYR A 22 -8.61 9.86 0.92
N THR A 23 -7.56 9.26 1.50
CA THR A 23 -7.65 7.93 2.09
C THR A 23 -8.63 7.92 3.26
N PHE A 24 -8.48 8.83 4.23
CA PHE A 24 -9.34 8.90 5.42
C PHE A 24 -10.80 9.21 5.06
N LEU A 25 -11.05 10.34 4.37
CA LEU A 25 -12.40 10.74 3.95
C LEU A 25 -13.05 9.70 3.06
N GLY A 26 -12.22 9.09 2.21
CA GLY A 26 -12.50 7.85 1.55
C GLY A 26 -13.06 6.88 2.57
N VAL A 27 -12.22 6.20 3.36
CA VAL A 27 -12.56 5.02 4.18
C VAL A 27 -13.93 5.17 4.85
N PHE A 28 -14.20 6.29 5.52
CA PHE A 28 -15.52 6.61 6.11
C PHE A 28 -16.70 6.53 5.14
N LYS A 29 -16.57 7.10 3.94
CA LYS A 29 -17.61 7.03 2.90
C LYS A 29 -17.87 5.60 2.39
N SER A 30 -16.86 4.73 2.27
CA SER A 30 -17.14 3.34 1.78
C SER A 30 -17.68 2.44 2.86
N LEU A 31 -17.44 2.75 4.14
CA LEU A 31 -18.14 2.09 5.24
C LEU A 31 -19.65 2.37 5.14
N LYS A 32 -20.05 3.57 4.70
CA LYS A 32 -21.46 3.92 4.50
C LYS A 32 -22.07 3.41 3.20
N THR A 33 -21.30 3.29 2.11
CA THR A 33 -21.81 2.94 0.77
C THR A 33 -21.62 1.46 0.40
N GLU A 34 -20.98 0.65 1.24
CA GLU A 34 -20.68 -0.80 1.06
C GLU A 34 -20.02 -1.23 -0.27
N LYS A 35 -19.57 -0.28 -1.11
CA LYS A 35 -18.92 -0.58 -2.39
C LYS A 35 -17.48 -1.06 -2.17
N LYS A 36 -17.27 -2.38 -2.22
CA LYS A 36 -15.96 -3.04 -2.05
C LYS A 36 -14.85 -2.48 -2.94
N SER A 37 -15.16 -2.09 -4.19
CA SER A 37 -14.19 -1.50 -5.12
C SER A 37 -13.56 -0.21 -4.57
N ASN A 38 -14.33 0.55 -3.79
CA ASN A 38 -13.91 1.82 -3.24
C ASN A 38 -12.84 1.63 -2.13
N TYR A 39 -12.76 0.46 -1.49
CA TYR A 39 -11.71 0.16 -0.52
C TYR A 39 -10.36 -0.09 -1.17
N TRP A 40 -10.32 -0.85 -2.27
CA TRP A 40 -9.06 -1.15 -2.98
C TRP A 40 -8.41 0.11 -3.53
N LEU A 41 -9.22 1.02 -4.09
CA LEU A 41 -8.73 2.30 -4.57
C LEU A 41 -8.10 3.14 -3.45
N ARG A 42 -8.70 3.13 -2.25
CA ARG A 42 -8.17 3.91 -1.11
C ARG A 42 -6.94 3.28 -0.52
N PHE A 43 -6.91 1.94 -0.46
CA PHE A 43 -5.72 1.22 -0.05
C PHE A 43 -4.56 1.50 -1.01
N PHE A 44 -4.83 1.56 -2.32
CA PHE A 44 -3.84 2.00 -3.31
C PHE A 44 -3.34 3.42 -3.04
N ILE A 45 -4.24 4.40 -2.85
CA ILE A 45 -3.86 5.79 -2.54
C ILE A 45 -3.06 5.86 -1.23
N PHE A 46 -3.41 5.05 -0.23
CA PHE A 46 -2.67 4.94 1.02
C PHE A 46 -1.24 4.42 0.80
N LEU A 47 -1.06 3.35 0.02
CA LEU A 47 0.26 2.81 -0.33
C LEU A 47 1.12 3.87 -1.05
N CYS A 48 0.54 4.59 -2.01
CA CYS A 48 1.21 5.69 -2.69
C CYS A 48 1.62 6.80 -1.72
N SER A 49 0.74 7.14 -0.75
CA SER A 49 1.03 8.15 0.27
C SER A 49 2.16 7.71 1.21
N LEU A 50 2.22 6.43 1.56
CA LEU A 50 3.27 5.86 2.41
C LEU A 50 4.63 5.84 1.69
N PHE A 51 4.63 5.57 0.38
CA PHE A 51 5.83 5.71 -0.44
C PHE A 51 6.35 7.16 -0.46
N ILE A 52 5.46 8.12 -0.67
CA ILE A 52 5.82 9.55 -0.62
C ILE A 52 6.36 9.91 0.76
N ALA A 53 5.79 9.37 1.84
CA ALA A 53 6.26 9.61 3.20
C ALA A 53 7.72 9.19 3.38
N LEU A 54 8.13 8.03 2.87
CA LEU A 54 9.51 7.57 3.01
C LEU A 54 10.52 8.51 2.33
N TRP A 55 10.17 9.06 1.17
CA TRP A 55 10.99 10.11 0.53
C TRP A 55 10.95 11.43 1.30
N MET A 56 9.78 11.84 1.76
CA MET A 56 9.59 13.07 2.54
C MET A 56 10.42 13.05 3.83
N LEU A 57 10.40 11.94 4.57
CA LEU A 57 11.19 11.76 5.80
C LEU A 57 12.70 11.76 5.50
N GLY A 58 13.11 11.24 4.33
CA GLY A 58 14.50 11.32 3.89
C GLY A 58 14.99 12.73 3.65
N PHE A 59 14.15 13.60 3.09
CA PHE A 59 14.48 15.03 2.90
C PHE A 59 14.41 15.86 4.19
N ALA A 60 13.96 15.28 5.31
CA ALA A 60 13.95 15.92 6.62
C ALA A 60 15.16 15.49 7.50
N ASP A 61 16.17 14.86 6.90
CA ASP A 61 17.34 14.28 7.59
C ASP A 61 16.98 13.19 8.63
N TRP A 62 15.81 12.56 8.52
CA TRP A 62 15.42 11.47 9.42
C TRP A 62 16.44 10.32 9.35
N TYR A 63 16.81 9.90 8.13
CA TYR A 63 17.75 8.79 7.91
C TYR A 63 19.22 9.15 8.15
N ASP A 64 19.51 10.41 8.47
CA ASP A 64 20.90 10.85 8.64
C ASP A 64 21.45 10.52 10.04
N ASN A 65 20.55 10.28 11.00
CA ASN A 65 20.91 9.88 12.36
C ASN A 65 20.62 8.40 12.63
N GLN A 66 21.49 7.78 13.44
CA GLN A 66 21.19 6.49 14.07
C GLN A 66 20.15 6.66 15.18
N PRO A 67 19.25 5.68 15.39
CA PRO A 67 19.18 4.35 14.76
C PRO A 67 18.31 4.28 13.49
N TYR A 68 17.73 5.40 13.04
CA TYR A 68 16.73 5.40 11.98
C TYR A 68 17.30 5.04 10.61
N ARG A 69 18.57 5.35 10.39
CA ARG A 69 19.34 4.88 9.23
C ARG A 69 19.33 3.36 9.15
N ASP A 70 19.55 2.67 10.27
CA ASP A 70 19.62 1.22 10.32
C ASP A 70 18.27 0.59 10.00
N VAL A 71 17.17 1.17 10.49
CA VAL A 71 15.82 0.73 10.14
C VAL A 71 15.57 0.80 8.63
N LEU A 72 16.04 1.85 7.95
CA LEU A 72 15.88 1.98 6.50
C LEU A 72 16.66 0.91 5.73
N PHE A 73 17.92 0.66 6.10
CA PHE A 73 18.78 -0.29 5.38
C PHE A 73 18.45 -1.75 5.68
N TYR A 74 18.05 -2.07 6.91
CA TYR A 74 17.80 -3.46 7.32
C TYR A 74 16.33 -3.89 7.19
N THR A 75 15.41 -2.96 6.98
CA THR A 75 14.01 -3.31 6.68
C THR A 75 13.82 -3.37 5.16
N PRO A 76 13.59 -4.54 4.56
CA PRO A 76 13.28 -4.65 3.13
C PRO A 76 11.86 -4.13 2.89
N PHE A 77 11.74 -2.82 2.72
CA PHE A 77 10.51 -2.10 2.45
C PHE A 77 9.94 -2.46 1.06
N GLN A 78 9.39 -3.67 0.92
CA GLN A 78 8.87 -4.23 -0.33
C GLN A 78 7.39 -3.89 -0.59
N TYR A 79 6.86 -2.82 0.00
CA TYR A 79 5.44 -2.48 -0.16
C TYR A 79 5.03 -2.19 -1.62
N PHE A 80 6.01 -1.92 -2.51
CA PHE A 80 5.79 -1.82 -3.95
C PHE A 80 5.26 -3.13 -4.57
N LEU A 81 5.63 -4.29 -4.02
CA LEU A 81 5.12 -5.58 -4.49
C LEU A 81 3.60 -5.70 -4.29
N PHE A 82 3.03 -4.99 -3.32
CA PHE A 82 1.59 -5.00 -3.08
C PHE A 82 0.81 -4.13 -4.08
N ILE A 83 1.47 -3.20 -4.80
CA ILE A 83 0.78 -2.34 -5.77
C ILE A 83 0.12 -3.17 -6.89
N GLY A 84 0.84 -4.17 -7.43
CA GLY A 84 0.32 -5.04 -8.49
C GLY A 84 -0.96 -5.80 -8.08
N PRO A 85 -0.94 -6.60 -6.99
CA PRO A 85 -2.13 -7.28 -6.48
C PRO A 85 -3.28 -6.32 -6.17
N VAL A 86 -3.00 -5.18 -5.54
CA VAL A 86 -4.01 -4.18 -5.20
C VAL A 86 -4.68 -3.62 -6.45
N LEU A 87 -3.90 -3.29 -7.48
CA LEU A 87 -4.42 -2.80 -8.75
C LEU A 87 -5.24 -3.87 -9.48
N TYR A 88 -4.77 -5.12 -9.47
CA TYR A 88 -5.50 -6.26 -10.05
C TYR A 88 -6.87 -6.44 -9.39
N TYR A 89 -6.93 -6.45 -8.05
CA TYR A 89 -8.19 -6.58 -7.32
C TYR A 89 -9.10 -5.35 -7.49
N TYR A 90 -8.52 -4.15 -7.56
CA TYR A 90 -9.26 -2.93 -7.87
C TYR A 90 -9.97 -3.05 -9.23
N THR A 91 -9.24 -3.34 -10.31
CA THR A 91 -9.81 -3.47 -11.66
C THR A 91 -10.86 -4.58 -11.71
N LYS A 92 -10.60 -5.72 -11.06
CA LYS A 92 -11.54 -6.84 -10.99
C LYS A 92 -12.83 -6.49 -10.25
N SER A 93 -12.74 -5.75 -9.14
CA SER A 93 -13.89 -5.28 -8.37
C SER A 93 -14.70 -4.20 -9.08
N LEU A 94 -14.07 -3.48 -10.02
CA LEU A 94 -14.72 -2.46 -10.84
C LEU A 94 -15.49 -3.11 -12.00
N LEU A 95 -14.90 -4.10 -12.67
CA LEU A 95 -15.53 -4.82 -13.80
C LEU A 95 -16.60 -5.82 -13.36
N ASN A 96 -16.46 -6.43 -12.19
CA ASN A 96 -17.40 -7.43 -11.69
C ASN A 96 -18.02 -6.97 -10.37
N ALA A 97 -19.24 -6.41 -10.45
CA ALA A 97 -20.00 -5.99 -9.27
C ALA A 97 -20.31 -7.16 -8.30
N ASP A 98 -20.42 -8.38 -8.82
CA ASP A 98 -20.65 -9.62 -8.04
C ASP A 98 -19.37 -10.24 -7.47
N PHE A 99 -18.21 -9.59 -7.59
CA PHE A 99 -16.96 -10.13 -7.09
C PHE A 99 -16.96 -10.21 -5.54
N ARG A 100 -17.27 -11.40 -5.02
CA ARG A 100 -17.14 -11.75 -3.60
C ARG A 100 -15.78 -12.41 -3.36
N PHE A 101 -15.05 -11.92 -2.36
CA PHE A 101 -13.81 -12.54 -1.89
C PHE A 101 -14.12 -13.92 -1.31
N SER A 102 -13.99 -14.97 -2.13
CA SER A 102 -14.07 -16.34 -1.63
C SER A 102 -12.68 -16.76 -1.15
N LYS A 103 -12.55 -17.00 0.16
CA LYS A 103 -11.33 -17.49 0.83
C LYS A 103 -10.73 -18.74 0.18
N LYS A 104 -11.48 -19.44 -0.69
CA LYS A 104 -11.07 -20.63 -1.45
C LYS A 104 -10.00 -20.40 -2.51
N LYS A 105 -9.63 -19.16 -2.87
CA LYS A 105 -8.59 -18.93 -3.92
C LYS A 105 -7.15 -18.90 -3.41
N ILE A 106 -6.93 -18.91 -2.09
CA ILE A 106 -5.57 -18.89 -1.51
C ILE A 106 -4.93 -20.30 -1.58
N SER A 107 -5.74 -21.37 -1.57
CA SER A 107 -5.22 -22.74 -1.66
C SER A 107 -4.76 -23.17 -3.05
N ALA A 108 -5.01 -22.37 -4.10
CA ALA A 108 -4.49 -22.65 -5.45
C ALA A 108 -3.00 -22.29 -5.60
N PHE A 109 -2.41 -21.64 -4.59
CA PHE A 109 -0.98 -21.31 -4.55
C PHE A 109 -0.13 -22.40 -3.88
N TYR A 110 -0.75 -23.41 -3.27
CA TYR A 110 -0.03 -24.59 -2.83
C TYR A 110 0.13 -25.50 -4.05
N PRO A 111 1.35 -25.89 -4.47
CA PRO A 111 1.51 -26.95 -5.45
C PRO A 111 0.82 -28.18 -4.87
N ARG A 112 -0.30 -28.55 -5.49
CA ARG A 112 -1.03 -29.75 -5.11
C ARG A 112 -0.16 -30.92 -5.55
N ASN A 113 0.47 -31.56 -4.58
CA ASN A 113 1.38 -32.67 -4.76
C ASN A 113 0.56 -33.92 -5.12
N ASP A 114 -0.02 -33.93 -6.32
CA ASP A 114 -0.87 -35.02 -6.82
C ASP A 114 -0.07 -36.04 -7.66
N ASP A 115 1.26 -36.09 -7.49
CA ASP A 115 2.16 -37.04 -8.17
C ASP A 115 2.23 -38.39 -7.43
N LYS A 116 1.09 -38.88 -6.91
CA LYS A 116 0.94 -40.27 -6.48
C LYS A 116 -0.10 -40.98 -7.33
N ALA A 117 0.09 -40.90 -8.63
CA ALA A 117 -0.50 -41.82 -9.58
C ALA A 117 0.62 -42.76 -10.05
N PHE A 118 0.43 -44.06 -9.79
CA PHE A 118 1.13 -45.18 -10.43
C PHE A 118 2.62 -45.35 -10.13
N LEU A 119 2.93 -46.10 -9.06
CA LEU A 119 3.96 -47.15 -9.03
C LEU A 119 3.57 -48.19 -7.98
#